data_AF-A0A8B7K0W4-F1
#
_entry.id   AF-A0A8B7K0W4-F1
#
_cell.length_a   1.000
_cell.length_b   1.000
_cell.length_c   1.000
_cell.angle_alpha   90.00
_cell.angle_beta   90.00
_cell.angle_gamma   90.00
#
_symmetry.space_group_name_H-M   'P 1'
#
loop_
_entity.id
_entity.type
_entity.pdbx_description
1 polymer ?
#
loop_
_entity_poly.entity_id
_entity_poly.type
_entity_poly.pdbx_seq_one_letter_code
_entity_poly.pdbx_strand_id
1 'polypeptide(L)'
;MFCMLTLFPRFALLQSLQFWRLLYSLLKQVHGGQCTESDATDTQIRFVKSALWYHGYGRPELYWLPSDGSAGSRELLLAFSWLLHRIGLLEQLLARNRVRTGDETSVCTCEDDLPNSQKGRTEIAPEYSLEDKVDVRYLQWLNGRLRFQWRSLHALHQEQCKLLHKIHLFTSGSHMDKILGHFSVTETDLIRRPENYKQVMPLL
;
A
#
# COMPACT_ATOMS: atom_id res chain seq x y z
N MET A 1 27.62 5.16 33.59
CA MET A 1 27.11 5.93 32.44
C MET A 1 28.13 5.88 31.30
N PHE A 2 28.40 4.73 30.68
CA PHE A 2 29.28 4.63 29.50
C PHE A 2 29.01 3.42 28.57
N CYS A 3 27.90 2.68 28.76
CA CYS A 3 27.64 1.46 27.98
C CYS A 3 26.48 1.56 26.95
N MET A 4 25.78 2.70 26.86
CA MET A 4 24.60 2.84 25.98
C MET A 4 24.89 3.47 24.61
N LEU A 5 26.09 4.04 24.38
CA LEU A 5 26.41 4.73 23.12
C LEU A 5 27.00 3.82 22.03
N THR A 6 27.28 2.55 22.31
CA THR A 6 27.79 1.59 21.31
C THR A 6 26.70 0.68 20.72
N LEU A 7 25.48 0.71 21.25
CA LEU A 7 24.36 -0.12 20.76
C LEU A 7 23.59 0.52 19.60
N PHE A 8 23.47 1.85 19.58
CA PHE A 8 22.78 2.59 18.53
C PHE A 8 23.34 2.37 17.11
N PRO A 9 24.67 2.35 16.87
CA PRO A 9 25.18 2.08 15.52
C PRO A 9 24.88 0.64 15.10
N ARG A 10 24.96 -0.36 15.99
CA ARG A 10 24.70 -1.77 15.63
C ARG A 10 23.25 -2.02 15.22
N PHE A 11 22.27 -1.38 15.85
CA PHE A 11 20.87 -1.50 15.45
C PHE A 11 20.58 -0.84 14.09
N ALA A 12 21.18 0.31 13.80
CA ALA A 12 21.06 0.95 12.49
C ALA A 12 21.73 0.14 11.37
N LEU A 13 22.90 -0.45 11.65
CA LEU A 13 23.64 -1.33 10.73
C LEU A 13 22.87 -2.62 10.39
N LEU A 14 22.13 -3.18 11.37
CA LEU A 14 21.27 -4.34 11.15
C LEU A 14 20.07 -3.97 10.26
N GLN A 15 19.47 -2.79 10.45
CA GLN A 15 18.31 -2.34 9.68
C GLN A 15 18.63 -2.08 8.21
N SER A 16 19.76 -1.43 7.90
CA SER A 16 20.16 -1.18 6.50
C SER A 16 20.42 -2.48 5.74
N LEU A 17 21.07 -3.45 6.38
CA LEU A 17 21.35 -4.76 5.78
C LEU A 17 20.07 -5.56 5.49
N GLN A 18 19.10 -5.55 6.43
CA GLN A 18 17.80 -6.20 6.18
C GLN A 18 17.08 -5.57 4.98
N PHE A 19 17.23 -4.26 4.80
CA PHE A 19 16.56 -3.57 3.70
C PHE A 19 17.18 -3.89 2.34
N TRP A 20 18.51 -4.04 2.26
CA TRP A 20 19.18 -4.58 1.08
C TRP A 20 18.69 -5.99 0.73
N ARG A 21 18.55 -6.86 1.74
CA ARG A 21 18.04 -8.24 1.56
C ARG A 21 16.59 -8.26 1.05
N LEU A 22 15.75 -7.38 1.59
CA LEU A 22 14.39 -7.20 1.12
C LEU A 22 14.36 -6.74 -0.34
N LEU A 23 15.19 -5.76 -0.70
CA LEU A 23 15.22 -5.27 -2.07
C LEU A 23 15.73 -6.35 -3.05
N TYR A 24 16.74 -7.12 -2.64
CA TYR A 24 17.23 -8.28 -3.38
C TYR A 24 16.13 -9.33 -3.60
N SER A 25 15.40 -9.72 -2.54
CA SER A 25 14.37 -10.75 -2.64
C SER A 25 13.21 -10.30 -3.53
N LEU A 26 12.75 -9.06 -3.39
CA LEU A 26 11.69 -8.49 -4.24
C LEU A 26 12.13 -8.41 -5.71
N LEU A 27 13.31 -7.88 -5.98
CA LEU A 27 13.82 -7.77 -7.36
C LEU A 27 14.03 -9.15 -7.98
N LYS A 28 14.56 -10.12 -7.23
CA LYS A 28 14.73 -11.49 -7.74
C LYS A 28 13.41 -12.17 -8.05
N GLN A 29 12.39 -11.95 -7.21
CA GLN A 29 11.02 -12.38 -7.47
C GLN A 29 10.47 -11.74 -8.74
N VAL A 30 10.70 -10.45 -8.99
CA VAL A 30 10.25 -9.81 -10.24
C VAL A 30 10.93 -10.42 -11.48
N HIS A 31 12.25 -10.67 -11.41
CA HIS A 31 13.02 -11.19 -12.55
C HIS A 31 12.90 -12.71 -12.76
N GLY A 32 12.07 -13.42 -11.98
CA GLY A 32 11.88 -14.87 -12.17
C GLY A 32 12.91 -15.78 -11.50
N GLY A 33 13.90 -15.24 -10.80
CA GLY A 33 14.93 -16.02 -10.12
C GLY A 33 14.44 -16.64 -8.81
N GLN A 34 14.88 -17.85 -8.48
CA GLN A 34 14.69 -18.44 -7.14
C GLN A 34 15.64 -17.77 -6.14
N CYS A 35 15.14 -17.37 -4.96
CA CYS A 35 15.99 -16.85 -3.89
C CYS A 35 16.97 -17.93 -3.44
N THR A 36 18.26 -17.73 -3.71
CA THR A 36 19.32 -18.58 -3.18
C THR A 36 19.77 -17.90 -1.90
N GLU A 37 19.35 -18.45 -0.77
CA GLU A 37 19.69 -17.97 0.58
C GLU A 37 21.21 -17.91 0.85
N SER A 38 22.04 -18.47 -0.06
CA SER A 38 23.49 -18.65 0.08
C SER A 38 24.34 -17.65 -0.71
N ASP A 39 23.79 -16.58 -1.27
CA ASP A 39 24.60 -15.57 -1.94
C ASP A 39 25.23 -14.63 -0.91
N ALA A 40 26.56 -14.45 -0.98
CA ALA A 40 27.28 -13.51 -0.13
C ALA A 40 26.66 -12.09 -0.20
N THR A 41 26.69 -11.35 0.91
CA THR A 41 26.07 -10.02 1.01
C THR A 41 26.54 -9.04 -0.07
N ASP A 42 27.83 -9.05 -0.43
CA ASP A 42 28.37 -8.24 -1.54
C ASP A 42 27.70 -8.58 -2.88
N THR A 43 27.46 -9.88 -3.15
CA THR A 43 26.77 -10.35 -4.36
C THR A 43 25.33 -9.86 -4.42
N GLN A 44 24.62 -9.90 -3.29
CA GLN A 44 23.23 -9.40 -3.19
C GLN A 44 23.17 -7.89 -3.46
N ILE A 45 24.08 -7.12 -2.87
CA ILE A 45 24.12 -5.65 -3.04
C ILE A 45 24.49 -5.29 -4.47
N ARG A 46 25.47 -5.97 -5.07
CA ARG A 46 25.85 -5.78 -6.47
C ARG A 46 24.68 -6.09 -7.41
N PHE A 47 23.95 -7.17 -7.15
CA PHE A 47 22.74 -7.51 -7.89
C PHE A 47 21.70 -6.38 -7.80
N VAL A 48 21.36 -5.92 -6.59
CA VAL A 48 20.39 -4.85 -6.37
C VAL A 48 20.78 -3.57 -7.11
N LYS A 49 22.06 -3.16 -7.03
CA LYS A 49 22.58 -2.01 -7.77
C LYS A 49 22.42 -2.21 -9.29
N SER A 50 22.81 -3.36 -9.82
CA SER A 50 22.70 -3.65 -11.26
C SER A 50 21.25 -3.67 -11.75
N ALA A 51 20.34 -4.26 -10.96
CA ALA A 51 18.92 -4.30 -11.28
C ALA A 51 18.30 -2.90 -11.25
N LEU A 52 18.62 -2.08 -10.24
CA LEU A 52 18.18 -0.69 -10.18
C LEU A 52 18.68 0.13 -11.37
N TRP A 53 19.93 -0.08 -11.79
CA TRP A 53 20.49 0.55 -12.98
C TRP A 53 19.75 0.12 -14.24
N TYR A 54 19.48 -1.19 -14.39
CA TYR A 54 18.73 -1.74 -15.52
C TYR A 54 17.32 -1.15 -15.63
N HIS A 55 16.63 -0.94 -14.50
CA HIS A 55 15.32 -0.28 -14.47
C HIS A 55 15.39 1.23 -14.73
N GLY A 56 16.58 1.84 -14.66
CA GLY A 56 16.80 3.27 -14.95
C GLY A 56 16.84 4.18 -13.72
N TYR A 57 17.13 3.64 -12.53
CA TYR A 57 17.31 4.45 -11.33
C TYR A 57 18.64 5.23 -11.39
N GLY A 58 18.58 6.53 -11.63
CA GLY A 58 19.75 7.36 -11.96
C GLY A 58 20.44 8.10 -10.82
N ARG A 59 20.16 7.81 -9.53
CA ARG A 59 20.78 8.56 -8.42
C ARG A 59 22.19 8.03 -8.08
N PRO A 60 23.27 8.81 -8.29
CA PRO A 60 24.65 8.34 -8.09
C PRO A 60 24.97 7.97 -6.65
N GLU A 61 24.32 8.60 -5.67
CA GLU A 61 24.59 8.40 -4.24
C GLU A 61 24.34 6.96 -3.79
N LEU A 62 23.39 6.25 -4.44
CA LEU A 62 23.13 4.85 -4.17
C LEU A 62 24.28 3.94 -4.66
N TYR A 63 24.86 4.26 -5.82
CA TYR A 63 25.91 3.43 -6.43
C TYR A 63 27.23 3.57 -5.67
N TRP A 64 27.47 4.71 -5.05
CA TRP A 64 28.64 4.99 -4.20
C TRP A 64 28.56 4.36 -2.81
N LEU A 65 27.41 3.79 -2.40
CA LEU A 65 27.31 3.12 -1.11
C LEU A 65 28.28 1.93 -0.99
N PRO A 66 28.84 1.68 0.20
CA PRO A 66 29.72 0.54 0.41
C PRO A 66 28.97 -0.80 0.25
N SER A 67 29.70 -1.84 -0.16
CA SER A 67 29.14 -3.18 -0.43
C SER A 67 28.94 -4.05 0.82
N ASP A 68 29.17 -3.49 2.00
CA ASP A 68 28.94 -4.13 3.30
C ASP A 68 27.48 -3.99 3.78
N GLY A 69 26.68 -3.16 3.10
CA GLY A 69 25.28 -2.89 3.45
C GLY A 69 25.12 -2.11 4.75
N SER A 70 26.20 -1.51 5.25
CA SER A 70 26.25 -0.81 6.54
C SER A 70 25.57 0.57 6.49
N ALA A 71 25.40 1.14 5.31
CA ALA A 71 24.92 2.51 5.15
C ALA A 71 23.92 2.66 3.98
N GLY A 72 23.23 3.80 3.96
CA GLY A 72 22.39 4.21 2.84
C GLY A 72 20.90 3.88 2.95
N SER A 73 20.37 3.77 4.18
CA SER A 73 18.93 3.52 4.40
C SER A 73 18.02 4.53 3.71
N ARG A 74 18.44 5.80 3.66
CA ARG A 74 17.72 6.87 2.95
C ARG A 74 17.71 6.63 1.44
N GLU A 75 18.87 6.36 0.84
CA GLU A 75 19.03 6.15 -0.60
C GLU A 75 18.30 4.89 -1.05
N LEU A 76 18.29 3.85 -0.21
CA LEU A 76 17.48 2.65 -0.40
C LEU A 76 15.99 2.93 -0.35
N LEU A 77 15.54 3.80 0.58
CA LEU A 77 14.12 4.12 0.71
C LEU A 77 13.64 4.91 -0.51
N LEU A 78 14.49 5.80 -1.03
CA LEU A 78 14.24 6.52 -2.27
C LEU A 78 14.24 5.58 -3.49
N ALA A 79 15.15 4.61 -3.55
CA ALA A 79 15.15 3.60 -4.59
C ALA A 79 13.89 2.73 -4.53
N PHE A 80 13.46 2.33 -3.33
CA PHE A 80 12.27 1.53 -3.11
C PHE A 80 10.98 2.29 -3.46
N SER A 81 10.85 3.55 -3.03
CA SER A 81 9.68 4.37 -3.39
C SER A 81 9.61 4.62 -4.89
N TRP A 82 10.78 4.82 -5.53
CA TRP A 82 10.88 4.94 -6.97
C TRP A 82 10.48 3.64 -7.69
N LEU A 83 10.91 2.47 -7.20
CA LEU A 83 10.53 1.16 -7.74
C LEU A 83 9.01 0.95 -7.65
N LEU A 84 8.41 1.22 -6.47
CA LEU A 84 6.96 1.14 -6.28
C LEU A 84 6.21 1.98 -7.32
N HIS A 85 6.70 3.19 -7.59
CA HIS A 85 6.04 4.11 -8.52
C HIS A 85 6.29 3.78 -10.00
N ARG A 86 7.50 3.40 -10.39
CA ARG A 86 7.90 3.33 -11.81
C ARG A 86 7.72 1.97 -12.45
N ILE A 87 7.98 0.89 -11.71
CA ILE A 87 7.89 -0.46 -12.27
C ILE A 87 6.60 -1.18 -11.88
N GLY A 88 5.69 -0.51 -11.16
CA GLY A 88 4.48 -1.13 -10.64
C GLY A 88 4.82 -2.37 -9.81
N LEU A 89 5.82 -2.26 -8.94
CA LEU A 89 6.39 -3.39 -8.21
C LEU A 89 5.29 -4.19 -7.49
N LEU A 90 4.32 -3.49 -6.91
CA LEU A 90 3.22 -4.11 -6.19
C LEU A 90 2.30 -4.89 -7.14
N GLU A 91 1.94 -4.32 -8.28
CA GLU A 91 1.11 -4.93 -9.31
C GLU A 91 1.79 -6.18 -9.90
N GLN A 92 3.09 -6.11 -10.18
CA GLN A 92 3.88 -7.24 -10.67
C GLN A 92 3.96 -8.37 -9.65
N LEU A 93 4.14 -8.04 -8.37
CA LEU A 93 4.14 -9.02 -7.28
C LEU A 93 2.76 -9.64 -7.07
N LEU A 94 1.68 -8.86 -7.15
CA LEU A 94 0.31 -9.35 -7.04
C LEU A 94 -0.05 -10.28 -8.20
N ALA A 95 0.28 -9.89 -9.44
CA ALA A 95 0.09 -10.72 -10.62
C ALA A 95 0.84 -12.06 -10.49
N ARG A 96 2.09 -12.03 -10.01
CA ARG A 96 2.90 -13.24 -9.77
C ARG A 96 2.34 -14.14 -8.67
N ASN A 97 1.78 -13.55 -7.61
CA ASN A 97 1.12 -14.28 -6.53
C ASN A 97 -0.32 -14.70 -6.88
N ARG A 98 -0.75 -14.55 -8.15
CA ARG A 98 -2.09 -14.86 -8.65
C ARG A 98 -3.21 -14.13 -7.89
N VAL A 99 -2.87 -13.03 -7.23
CA VAL A 99 -3.85 -12.12 -6.64
C VAL A 99 -4.31 -11.21 -7.76
N ARG A 100 -5.51 -11.46 -8.28
CA ARG A 100 -6.13 -10.56 -9.25
C ARG A 100 -6.38 -9.22 -8.55
N THR A 101 -5.64 -8.19 -8.94
CA THR A 101 -6.05 -6.80 -8.70
C THR A 101 -7.38 -6.64 -9.41
N GLY A 102 -8.48 -6.60 -8.65
CA GLY A 102 -9.86 -6.63 -9.15
C GLY A 102 -10.30 -5.42 -10.00
N ASP A 103 -9.35 -4.64 -10.52
CA ASP A 103 -9.57 -3.39 -11.24
C ASP A 103 -9.29 -3.49 -12.75
N GLU A 104 -8.97 -4.67 -13.29
CA GLU A 104 -8.96 -4.88 -14.74
C GLU A 104 -10.41 -4.95 -15.27
N THR A 105 -11.07 -3.80 -15.35
CA THR A 105 -12.23 -3.64 -16.24
C THR A 105 -11.68 -3.52 -17.66
N SER A 106 -11.52 -4.65 -18.36
CA SER A 106 -11.32 -4.60 -19.80
C SER A 106 -12.57 -3.94 -20.41
N VAL A 107 -12.42 -2.69 -20.84
CA VAL A 107 -13.44 -2.03 -21.67
C VAL A 107 -13.45 -2.82 -22.98
N CYS A 108 -14.48 -3.64 -23.21
CA CYS A 108 -14.70 -4.24 -24.51
C CYS A 108 -14.90 -3.10 -25.50
N THR A 109 -13.87 -2.81 -26.30
CA THR A 109 -14.01 -2.10 -27.57
C THR A 109 -14.58 -3.11 -28.58
N CYS A 110 -15.79 -3.59 -28.31
CA CYS A 110 -16.57 -4.22 -29.35
C CYS A 110 -17.14 -3.04 -30.15
N GLU A 111 -16.46 -2.69 -31.24
CA GLU A 111 -17.02 -1.80 -32.27
C GLU A 111 -18.36 -2.39 -32.70
N ASP A 112 -19.41 -1.59 -32.56
CA ASP A 112 -20.77 -1.95 -32.92
C ASP A 112 -20.88 -1.81 -34.45
N ASP A 113 -20.31 -2.79 -35.17
CA ASP A 113 -20.47 -2.92 -36.61
C ASP A 113 -21.95 -3.23 -36.92
N LEU A 114 -22.78 -2.19 -37.02
CA LEU A 114 -24.12 -2.28 -37.59
C LEU A 114 -24.03 -2.75 -39.05
N PRO A 115 -24.68 -3.87 -39.44
CA PRO A 115 -24.99 -4.10 -40.83
C PRO A 115 -26.31 -3.41 -41.16
N ASN A 116 -26.22 -2.28 -41.87
CA ASN A 116 -27.31 -1.78 -42.68
C ASN A 116 -27.62 -2.81 -43.78
N SER A 117 -28.70 -3.58 -43.63
CA SER A 117 -29.30 -4.29 -44.76
C SER A 117 -30.81 -4.41 -44.59
N GLN A 118 -31.53 -3.63 -45.41
CA GLN A 118 -32.94 -3.87 -45.71
C GLN A 118 -33.11 -5.27 -46.35
N LYS A 119 -34.19 -5.99 -45.98
CA LYS A 119 -35.25 -6.50 -46.89
C LYS A 119 -35.96 -7.76 -46.37
N GLY A 120 -37.28 -7.65 -46.13
CA GLY A 120 -38.30 -8.62 -46.56
C GLY A 120 -38.56 -9.92 -45.76
N ARG A 121 -39.68 -9.91 -45.02
CA ARG A 121 -40.78 -10.91 -44.94
C ARG A 121 -40.53 -12.38 -44.51
N THR A 122 -41.37 -12.78 -43.53
CA THR A 122 -41.97 -14.10 -43.19
C THR A 122 -41.23 -15.06 -42.23
N GLU A 123 -41.87 -15.21 -41.06
CA GLU A 123 -42.08 -16.42 -40.22
C GLU A 123 -40.99 -17.49 -40.15
N ILE A 124 -40.47 -17.70 -38.93
CA ILE A 124 -40.69 -18.86 -38.06
C ILE A 124 -39.75 -18.66 -36.85
N ALA A 125 -40.33 -18.67 -35.65
CA ALA A 125 -39.55 -18.63 -34.42
C ALA A 125 -38.70 -19.91 -34.28
N PRO A 126 -37.51 -19.77 -33.68
CA PRO A 126 -37.18 -20.60 -32.54
C PRO A 126 -37.22 -19.71 -31.31
N GLU A 127 -37.97 -20.13 -30.30
CA GLU A 127 -37.76 -19.73 -28.91
C GLU A 127 -36.27 -19.96 -28.58
N TYR A 128 -35.45 -18.93 -28.75
CA TYR A 128 -34.16 -18.88 -28.11
C TYR A 128 -34.42 -18.38 -26.70
N SER A 129 -34.09 -19.25 -25.75
CA SER A 129 -33.95 -18.93 -24.35
C SER A 129 -33.37 -17.53 -24.17
N LEU A 130 -34.17 -16.63 -23.60
CA LEU A 130 -33.70 -15.39 -23.00
C LEU A 130 -32.87 -15.77 -21.76
N GLU A 131 -31.71 -16.37 -21.99
CA GLU A 131 -30.65 -16.52 -21.01
C GLU A 131 -30.23 -15.11 -20.59
N ASP A 132 -30.77 -14.70 -19.45
CA ASP A 132 -30.23 -13.78 -18.44
C ASP A 132 -29.02 -12.96 -18.91
N LYS A 133 -29.24 -12.12 -19.94
CA LYS A 133 -28.24 -11.18 -20.45
C LYS A 133 -28.15 -10.08 -19.41
N VAL A 134 -27.28 -10.27 -18.43
CA VAL A 134 -26.89 -9.23 -17.49
C VAL A 134 -26.47 -7.99 -18.31
N ASP A 135 -27.28 -6.92 -18.26
CA ASP A 135 -27.03 -5.72 -19.05
C ASP A 135 -25.67 -5.13 -18.62
N VAL A 136 -24.72 -5.10 -19.56
CA VAL A 136 -23.37 -4.59 -19.34
C VAL A 136 -23.41 -3.14 -18.83
N ARG A 137 -24.40 -2.35 -19.26
CA ARG A 137 -24.59 -0.97 -18.78
C ARG A 137 -25.00 -0.93 -17.31
N TYR A 138 -25.79 -1.89 -16.86
CA TYR A 138 -26.17 -2.03 -15.46
C TYR A 138 -24.95 -2.39 -14.59
N LEU A 139 -24.09 -3.30 -15.06
CA LEU A 139 -22.84 -3.62 -14.38
C LEU A 139 -21.88 -2.42 -14.31
N GLN A 140 -21.74 -1.66 -15.40
CA GLN A 140 -20.93 -0.45 -15.43
C GLN A 140 -21.47 0.61 -14.45
N TRP A 141 -22.79 0.77 -14.37
CA TRP A 141 -23.43 1.67 -13.42
C TRP A 141 -23.21 1.23 -11.97
N LEU A 142 -23.37 -0.06 -11.67
CA LEU A 142 -23.09 -0.61 -10.33
C LEU A 142 -21.63 -0.41 -9.92
N ASN A 143 -20.70 -0.63 -10.85
CA ASN A 143 -19.27 -0.40 -10.61
C ASN A 143 -19.00 1.09 -10.32
N GLY A 144 -19.58 1.99 -11.11
CA GLY A 144 -19.52 3.44 -10.87
C GLY A 144 -20.05 3.84 -9.50
N ARG A 145 -21.19 3.28 -9.08
CA ARG A 145 -21.76 3.50 -7.74
C ARG A 145 -20.86 2.99 -6.64
N LEU A 146 -20.32 1.77 -6.77
CA LEU A 146 -19.41 1.20 -5.78
C LEU A 146 -18.16 2.06 -5.62
N ARG A 147 -17.54 2.48 -6.74
CA ARG A 147 -16.38 3.38 -6.74
C ARG A 147 -16.69 4.72 -6.07
N PHE A 148 -17.86 5.28 -6.31
CA PHE A 148 -18.28 6.53 -5.66
C PHE A 148 -18.46 6.36 -4.14
N GLN A 149 -19.11 5.27 -3.71
CA GLN A 149 -19.29 4.96 -2.29
C GLN A 149 -17.94 4.72 -1.59
N TRP A 150 -17.03 3.99 -2.23
CA TRP A 150 -15.68 3.77 -1.71
C TRP A 150 -14.91 5.09 -1.52
N ARG A 151 -14.93 5.97 -2.52
CA ARG A 151 -14.29 7.30 -2.43
C ARG A 151 -14.90 8.15 -1.32
N SER A 152 -16.22 8.09 -1.15
CA SER A 152 -16.93 8.82 -0.09
C SER A 152 -16.55 8.30 1.30
N LEU A 153 -16.48 6.98 1.47
CA LEU A 153 -16.04 6.35 2.72
C LEU A 153 -14.58 6.70 3.04
N HIS A 154 -13.70 6.65 2.05
CA HIS A 154 -12.30 7.01 2.21
C HIS A 154 -12.15 8.49 2.60
N ALA A 155 -12.90 9.39 1.97
CA ALA A 155 -12.90 10.81 2.34
C ALA A 155 -13.39 11.02 3.78
N LEU A 156 -14.45 10.32 4.21
CA LEU A 156 -14.93 10.37 5.59
C LEU A 156 -13.86 9.88 6.58
N HIS A 157 -13.17 8.78 6.25
CA HIS A 157 -12.10 8.25 7.07
C HIS A 157 -10.93 9.24 7.20
N GLN A 158 -10.55 9.90 6.10
CA GLN A 158 -9.53 10.95 6.13
C GLN A 158 -9.92 12.13 7.03
N GLU A 159 -11.18 12.58 6.98
CA GLU A 159 -11.68 13.62 7.87
C GLU A 159 -11.67 13.17 9.34
N GLN A 160 -12.03 11.92 9.63
CA GLN A 160 -11.92 11.36 10.98
C GLN A 160 -10.48 11.34 11.48
N CYS A 161 -9.51 10.92 10.64
CA CYS A 161 -8.09 10.95 11.00
C CYS A 161 -7.61 12.38 11.28
N LYS A 162 -8.03 13.37 10.49
CA LYS A 162 -7.69 14.79 10.72
C LYS A 162 -8.25 15.29 12.05
N LEU A 163 -9.50 14.97 12.37
CA LEU A 163 -10.12 15.34 13.65
C LEU A 163 -9.42 14.66 14.82
N LEU A 164 -9.12 13.36 14.71
CA LEU A 164 -8.40 12.62 15.73
C LEU A 164 -7.00 13.20 15.96
N HIS A 165 -6.28 13.54 14.89
CA HIS A 165 -4.99 14.20 14.98
C HIS A 165 -5.08 15.55 15.70
N LYS A 166 -6.10 16.37 15.40
CA LYS A 166 -6.35 17.62 16.13
C LYS A 166 -6.59 17.36 17.61
N ILE A 167 -7.39 16.36 17.97
CA ILE A 167 -7.62 15.98 19.37
C ILE A 167 -6.30 15.64 20.05
N HIS A 168 -5.50 14.74 19.48
CA HIS A 168 -4.19 14.38 20.05
C HIS A 168 -3.24 15.58 20.19
N LEU A 169 -3.26 16.50 19.23
CA LEU A 169 -2.45 17.73 19.30
C LEU A 169 -2.90 18.61 20.49
N PHE A 170 -4.20 18.86 20.62
CA PHE A 170 -4.74 19.70 21.70
C PHE A 170 -4.66 19.07 23.09
N THR A 171 -4.64 17.75 23.18
CA THR A 171 -4.57 17.02 24.46
C THR A 171 -3.15 16.63 24.84
N SER A 172 -2.17 16.92 23.98
CA SER A 172 -0.76 16.62 24.24
C SER A 172 -0.24 17.40 25.47
N GLY A 173 0.41 16.70 26.39
CA GLY A 173 0.95 17.26 27.63
C GLY A 173 -0.06 17.46 28.77
N SER A 174 -1.34 17.13 28.57
CA SER A 174 -2.38 17.31 29.61
C SER A 174 -2.37 16.21 30.69
N HIS A 175 -1.70 15.09 30.47
CA HIS A 175 -1.65 13.95 31.39
C HIS A 175 -0.38 13.98 32.26
N MET A 176 -0.50 13.59 33.53
CA MET A 176 0.62 13.60 34.50
C MET A 176 1.70 12.56 34.17
N ASP A 177 1.33 11.42 33.59
CA ASP A 177 2.30 10.46 33.07
C ASP A 177 2.89 10.89 31.72
N LYS A 178 4.22 11.06 31.72
CA LYS A 178 5.03 11.40 30.54
C LYS A 178 5.01 10.32 29.44
N ILE A 179 4.55 9.12 29.75
CA ILE A 179 4.49 7.98 28.81
C ILE A 179 3.25 8.06 27.92
N LEU A 180 2.11 8.45 28.49
CA LEU A 180 0.85 8.60 27.74
C LEU A 180 0.85 9.94 27.01
N GLY A 181 1.25 11.03 27.67
CA GLY A 181 1.46 12.33 27.01
C GLY A 181 0.23 12.95 26.33
N HIS A 182 -0.96 12.35 26.46
CA HIS A 182 -2.26 12.86 26.03
C HIS A 182 -3.36 12.36 26.99
N PHE A 183 -4.54 12.97 26.97
CA PHE A 183 -5.67 12.48 27.78
C PHE A 183 -5.97 11.01 27.49
N SER A 184 -6.14 10.23 28.54
CA SER A 184 -6.67 8.88 28.49
C SER A 184 -8.11 8.87 27.94
N VAL A 185 -8.54 7.71 27.45
CA VAL A 185 -9.91 7.51 26.95
C VAL A 185 -10.94 7.82 28.04
N THR A 186 -10.65 7.45 29.28
CA THR A 186 -11.50 7.71 30.45
C THR A 186 -11.58 9.20 30.79
N GLU A 187 -10.48 9.93 30.76
CA GLU A 187 -10.48 11.39 30.97
C GLU A 187 -11.22 12.14 29.86
N THR A 188 -11.04 11.72 28.61
CA THR A 188 -11.74 12.31 27.47
C THR A 188 -13.25 12.07 27.57
N ASP A 189 -13.67 10.89 28.02
CA ASP A 189 -15.08 10.57 28.29
C ASP A 189 -15.64 11.35 29.49
N LEU A 190 -14.84 11.59 30.54
CA LEU A 190 -15.23 12.42 31.68
C LEU A 190 -15.44 13.89 31.30
N ILE A 191 -14.62 14.44 30.39
CA ILE A 191 -14.82 15.80 29.84
C ILE A 191 -16.09 15.87 28.99
N ARG A 192 -16.35 14.82 28.20
CA ARG A 192 -17.54 14.75 27.33
C ARG A 192 -18.84 14.55 28.12
N ARG A 193 -18.77 13.85 29.26
CA ARG A 193 -19.91 13.54 30.13
C ARG A 193 -19.52 13.72 31.60
N PRO A 194 -19.63 14.94 32.15
CA PRO A 194 -19.23 15.24 33.53
C PRO A 194 -20.06 14.46 34.57
N GLU A 195 -21.24 13.98 34.19
CA GLU A 195 -22.13 13.18 35.05
C GLU A 195 -21.49 11.85 35.52
N ASN A 196 -20.54 11.32 34.74
CA ASN A 196 -19.86 10.06 35.01
C ASN A 196 -18.79 10.16 36.11
N TYR A 197 -18.45 11.38 36.54
CA TYR A 197 -17.43 11.63 37.56
C TYR A 197 -17.74 10.93 38.90
N LYS A 198 -19.03 10.80 39.22
CA LYS A 198 -19.50 10.14 40.46
C LYS A 198 -19.20 8.64 40.52
N GLN A 199 -19.03 7.97 39.37
CA GLN A 199 -18.73 6.53 39.30
C GLN A 199 -17.23 6.23 39.37
N VAL A 200 -16.36 7.20 39.06
CA VAL A 200 -14.91 7.01 39.02
C VAL A 200 -14.24 7.36 40.37
N MET A 201 -14.81 8.30 41.14
CA MET A 201 -14.32 8.65 42.48
C MET A 201 -14.23 7.48 43.50
N PRO A 202 -15.08 6.44 43.49
CA PRO A 202 -14.89 5.29 44.39
C PRO A 202 -13.81 4.28 43.96
N LEU A 203 -13.12 4.51 42.83
CA LEU A 203 -12.09 3.60 42.28
C LEU A 203 -10.67 4.19 42.23
N LEU A 204 -10.48 5.40 42.77
CA LEU A 204 -9.18 6.04 43.05
C LEU A 204 -8.90 6.00 44.56
#